data_AF-A0A838PQY4-F1
#
_entry.id   AF-A0A838PQY4-F1
#
_cell.length_a   1.000
_cell.length_b   1.000
_cell.length_c   1.000
_cell.angle_alpha   90.00
_cell.angle_beta   90.00
_cell.angle_gamma   90.00
#
_symmetry.space_group_name_H-M   'P 1'
#
loop_
_entity.id
_entity.type
_entity.pdbx_description
1 polymer ?
#
loop_
_entity_poly.entity_id
_entity_poly.type
_entity_poly.pdbx_seq_one_letter_code
_entity_poly.pdbx_strand_id
1 'polypeptide(L)' 'MSIAAISVTNAAIILAVGAIVVGYLAFIVVPACSSYSRLWEKAAAAFLTTFILAGLIVTGVAIGAALVWSYDRWA' A
#
# COMPACT_ATOMS: atom_id res chain seq x y z
N MET A 1 -13.53 25.12 -2.58
CA MET A 1 -13.96 23.73 -2.33
C MET A 1 -14.08 23.54 -0.83
N SER A 2 -15.28 23.43 -0.27
CA SER A 2 -15.42 23.25 1.18
C SER A 2 -14.89 21.86 1.54
N ILE A 3 -14.10 21.79 2.61
CA ILE A 3 -13.54 20.56 3.17
C ILE A 3 -14.65 19.70 3.85
N ALA A 4 -15.92 20.10 3.70
CA ALA A 4 -17.06 19.66 4.49
C ALA A 4 -17.93 18.58 3.82
N ALA A 5 -17.60 18.15 2.59
CA ALA A 5 -18.34 17.09 1.89
C ALA A 5 -17.40 15.98 1.43
N ILE A 6 -16.65 15.37 2.36
CA ILE A 6 -15.99 14.09 2.08
C ILE A 6 -17.09 13.02 2.09
N SER A 7 -17.45 12.51 0.91
CA SER A 7 -18.34 11.34 0.80
C SER A 7 -17.79 10.19 1.66
N VAL A 8 -18.66 9.41 2.29
CA VAL A 8 -18.27 8.26 3.14
C VAL A 8 -17.28 7.34 2.42
N THR A 9 -17.47 7.14 1.11
CA THR A 9 -16.54 6.39 0.26
C THR A 9 -15.14 6.98 0.25
N ASN A 10 -15.02 8.31 0.09
CA ASN A 10 -13.74 9.00 0.08
C ASN A 10 -13.07 8.93 1.46
N ALA A 11 -13.85 9.07 2.54
CA ALA A 11 -13.34 8.92 3.90
C ALA A 11 -12.81 7.49 4.14
N ALA A 12 -13.56 6.47 3.70
CA ALA A 12 -13.15 5.08 3.80
C ALA A 12 -11.85 4.80 3.03
N ILE A 13 -11.72 5.33 1.80
CA ILE A 13 -10.50 5.20 0.99
C ILE A 13 -9.31 5.84 1.72
N ILE A 14 -9.46 7.06 2.23
CA ILE A 14 -8.38 7.76 2.95
C ILE A 14 -7.94 6.97 4.18
N LEU A 15 -8.89 6.47 4.98
CA LEU A 15 -8.59 5.68 6.17
C LEU A 15 -7.91 4.35 5.83
N ALA A 16 -8.37 3.67 4.79
CA ALA A 16 -7.76 2.42 4.32
C ALA A 16 -6.30 2.64 3.87
N VAL A 17 -6.06 3.68 3.05
CA VAL A 17 -4.70 4.06 2.61
C VAL A 17 -3.83 4.42 3.83
N GLY A 18 -4.36 5.20 4.76
CA GLY A 18 -3.65 5.56 5.99
C GLY A 18 -3.26 4.34 6.83
N ALA A 19 -4.18 3.39 7.02
CA ALA A 19 -3.92 2.16 7.75
C ALA A 19 -2.84 1.30 7.07
N ILE A 20 -2.85 1.20 5.74
CA ILE A 20 -1.83 0.47 4.98
C ILE A 20 -0.45 1.12 5.16
N VAL A 21 -0.36 2.45 5.05
CA VAL A 21 0.91 3.18 5.20
C VAL A 21 1.45 3.03 6.62
N VAL A 22 0.61 3.22 7.64
CA VAL A 22 1.01 3.05 9.04
C VAL A 22 1.45 1.62 9.31
N GLY A 23 0.71 0.62 8.82
CA GLY A 23 1.06 -0.78 8.97
C GLY A 23 2.38 -1.14 8.29
N TYR A 24 2.61 -0.66 7.06
CA TYR A 24 3.86 -0.84 6.33
C TYR A 24 5.05 -0.25 7.10
N LEU A 25 4.93 0.97 7.60
CA LEU A 25 6.00 1.60 8.36
C LEU A 25 6.27 0.87 9.67
N ALA A 26 5.23 0.61 10.47
CA ALA A 26 5.36 0.06 11.81
C ALA A 26 5.78 -1.42 11.84
N PHE A 27 5.22 -2.24 10.95
CA PHE A 27 5.42 -3.69 10.99
C PHE A 27 6.45 -4.22 9.98
N ILE A 28 6.87 -3.41 9.00
CA ILE A 28 7.81 -3.85 7.97
C ILE A 28 9.07 -2.99 7.97
N VAL A 29 8.96 -1.68 7.74
CA VAL A 29 10.14 -0.81 7.56
C VAL A 29 10.92 -0.62 8.86
N VAL A 30 10.23 -0.30 9.96
CA VAL A 30 10.88 -0.11 11.27
C VAL A 30 11.65 -1.35 11.73
N PRO A 31 11.07 -2.56 11.78
CA PRO A 31 11.82 -3.75 12.18
C PRO A 31 12.95 -4.07 11.20
N ALA A 32 12.72 -3.97 9.88
CA ALA A 32 13.76 -4.23 8.89
C ALA A 32 14.97 -3.32 9.06
N CYS A 33 14.76 -2.02 9.27
CA CYS A 33 15.84 -1.06 9.49
C CYS A 33 16.47 -1.17 10.89
N SER A 34 15.76 -1.75 11.87
CA SER A 34 16.29 -1.95 13.23
C SER A 34 17.29 -3.11 13.31
N SER A 35 17.19 -4.09 12.41
CA SER A 35 18.07 -5.27 12.39
C SER A 35 19.50 -4.98 11.90
N TYR A 36 19.70 -3.88 11.18
CA TYR A 36 20.98 -3.53 10.58
C TYR A 36 21.67 -2.39 11.34
N SER A 37 23.00 -2.44 11.41
CA SER A 37 23.80 -1.40 12.07
C SER A 37 24.26 -0.33 11.09
N ARG A 38 24.56 -0.72 9.84
CA ARG A 38 25.10 0.20 8.82
C ARG A 38 23.97 0.90 8.08
N LEU A 39 24.16 2.20 7.82
CA LEU A 39 23.17 3.02 7.09
C LEU A 39 22.89 2.50 5.68
N TRP A 40 23.91 1.99 4.98
CA TRP A 40 23.74 1.41 3.63
C TRP A 40 22.91 0.12 3.63
N GLU A 41 23.03 -0.71 4.65
CA GLU A 41 22.21 -1.93 4.81
C GLU A 41 20.74 -1.57 5.06
N LYS A 42 20.49 -0.54 5.90
CA LYS A 42 19.14 -0.01 6.13
C LYS A 42 18.50 0.53 4.84
N ALA A 43 19.29 1.24 4.03
CA ALA A 43 18.80 1.75 2.74
C ALA A 43 18.43 0.62 1.78
N ALA A 44 19.26 -0.43 1.68
CA ALA A 44 18.97 -1.60 0.86
C ALA A 44 17.74 -2.37 1.38
N ALA A 45 17.61 -2.51 2.70
CA ALA A 45 16.44 -3.15 3.32
C ALA A 45 15.15 -2.37 3.03
N ALA A 46 15.15 -1.05 3.21
CA ALA A 46 13.99 -0.20 2.90
C ALA A 46 13.63 -0.22 1.41
N PHE A 47 14.62 -0.35 0.52
CA PHE A 47 14.38 -0.54 -0.91
C PHE A 47 13.66 -1.87 -1.19
N LEU A 48 14.15 -2.97 -0.60
CA LEU A 48 13.55 -4.30 -0.74
C LEU A 48 12.11 -4.35 -0.22
N THR A 49 11.82 -3.72 0.91
CA THR A 49 10.44 -3.67 1.44
C THR A 49 9.51 -2.87 0.52
N THR A 50 10.02 -1.79 -0.09
CA THR A 50 9.26 -0.98 -1.06
C THR A 50 9.00 -1.75 -2.35
N PHE A 51 9.97 -2.56 -2.79
CA PHE A 51 9.81 -3.45 -3.95
C PHE A 51 8.68 -4.47 -3.73
N ILE A 52 8.65 -5.10 -2.55
CA ILE A 52 7.57 -6.04 -2.20
C ILE A 52 6.21 -5.31 -2.14
N LEU A 53 6.16 -4.13 -1.52
CA LEU A 53 4.96 -3.31 -1.47
C LEU A 53 4.44 -2.97 -2.88
N ALA A 54 5.34 -2.59 -3.79
CA ALA A 54 4.99 -2.32 -5.18
C ALA A 54 4.44 -3.58 -5.87
N GLY A 55 5.05 -4.74 -5.66
CA GLY A 55 4.56 -6.02 -6.19
C GLY A 55 3.15 -6.35 -5.69
N LEU A 56 2.87 -6.14 -4.40
CA LEU A 56 1.54 -6.35 -3.82
C LEU A 56 0.51 -5.40 -4.42
N ILE A 57 0.85 -4.12 -4.61
CA ILE A 57 -0.03 -3.13 -5.24
C ILE A 57 -0.33 -3.52 -6.69
N VAL A 58 0.70 -3.83 -7.49
CA VAL A 58 0.55 -4.23 -8.90
C VAL A 58 -0.33 -5.48 -9.01
N THR A 59 -0.08 -6.49 -8.18
CA THR A 59 -0.85 -7.73 -8.18
C THR A 59 -2.30 -7.49 -7.77
N GLY A 60 -2.52 -6.71 -6.71
CA GLY A 60 -3.87 -6.35 -6.26
C GLY A 60 -4.66 -5.58 -7.31
N VAL A 61 -4.03 -4.60 -7.97
CA VAL A 61 -4.64 -3.85 -9.08
C VAL A 61 -4.92 -4.76 -10.28
N ALA A 62 -4.00 -5.65 -10.64
CA ALA A 62 -4.18 -6.57 -11.75
C ALA A 62 -5.35 -7.54 -11.50
N ILE A 63 -5.45 -8.13 -10.30
CA ILE A 63 -6.56 -8.99 -9.91
C ILE A 63 -7.87 -8.20 -9.90
N GLY A 64 -7.89 -7.02 -9.29
CA GLY A 64 -9.09 -6.17 -9.23
C GLY A 64 -9.57 -5.79 -10.63
N ALA A 65 -8.67 -5.39 -11.52
CA ALA A 65 -8.99 -5.07 -12.91
C ALA A 65 -9.49 -6.29 -13.69
N ALA A 66 -8.87 -7.46 -13.48
CA ALA A 66 -9.31 -8.71 -14.12
C ALA A 66 -10.74 -9.10 -13.68
N LEU A 67 -11.08 -8.92 -12.39
CA LEU A 67 -12.43 -9.15 -11.89
C LEU A 67 -13.44 -8.19 -12.52
N VAL A 68 -13.15 -6.89 -12.54
CA VAL A 68 -14.04 -5.89 -13.15
C VAL A 68 -14.27 -6.19 -14.62
N TRP A 69 -13.21 -6.51 -15.37
CA TRP A 69 -13.31 -6.89 -16.77
C TRP A 69 -14.13 -8.18 -16.97
N SER A 70 -13.98 -9.16 -16.08
CA SER A 70 -14.79 -10.37 -16.12
C SER A 70 -16.28 -10.08 -15.89
N TYR A 71 -16.62 -9.25 -14.91
CA TYR A 71 -18.02 -8.88 -14.69
C TYR A 71 -18.60 -8.10 -15.88
N ASP A 72 -17.85 -7.14 -16.43
CA ASP A 72 -18.28 -6.38 -17.61
C ASP A 72 -18.53 -7.26 -18.85
N ARG A 73 -17.79 -8.36 -19.00
CA ARG A 73 -17.91 -9.27 -20.15
C ARG A 73 -18.98 -10.34 -20.03
N TRP A 74 -19.32 -10.74 -18.80
CA TRP A 74 -20.12 -11.95 -18.57
C TRP A 74 -21.37 -11.74 -17.70
N ALA A 75 -21.54 -10.59 -17.06
CA ALA A 75 -22.75 -10.23 -16.29
C ALA A 75 -23.62 -9.23 -17.06
#